data_AF-A0A1V4RLL8-F1
#
_entry.id   AF-A0A1V4RLL8-F1
#
_cell.length_a   1.000
_cell.length_b   1.000
_cell.length_c   1.000
_cell.angle_alpha   90.00
_cell.angle_beta   90.00
_cell.angle_gamma   90.00
#
_symmetry.space_group_name_H-M   'P 1'
#
loop_
_entity.id
_entity.type
_entity.pdbx_description
1 polymer ?
#
loop_
_entity_poly.entity_id
_entity_poly.type
_entity_poly.pdbx_seq_one_letter_code
_entity_poly.pdbx_strand_id
1 'polypeptide(L)'
;MYIVIPRDWGDVVSSRDGIFVCEEYSVESIRKGLENGEKTFLIGADALSNSGGWLLVRDHLALFGTGSLAGPNHPSGPRFPNLRGMYIVPRVQDRSVRSGIVMKVPDTRFSTGAELKAFSCDALVSSGIDLAVAAAHGGAGVVFVLNCRTPADRSRADFSFLNTLIQETEEVRSSELQRNH
;
A
#
# COMPACT_ATOMS: atom_id res chain seq x y z
N MET A 1 13.19 5.47 -2.53
CA MET A 1 11.85 4.86 -2.37
C MET A 1 11.66 4.59 -0.89
N TYR A 2 10.52 5.01 -0.36
CA TYR A 2 10.23 4.89 1.06
C TYR A 2 9.28 3.71 1.31
N ILE A 3 9.70 2.75 2.12
CA ILE A 3 8.97 1.51 2.38
C ILE A 3 8.34 1.59 3.76
N VAL A 4 7.03 1.37 3.85
CA VAL A 4 6.26 1.34 5.10
C VAL A 4 5.44 0.05 5.14
N ILE A 5 5.93 -0.94 5.88
CA ILE A 5 5.32 -2.27 6.00
C ILE A 5 5.05 -2.61 7.47
N PRO A 6 4.12 -3.54 7.75
CA PRO A 6 3.88 -4.02 9.11
C PRO A 6 5.18 -4.53 9.75
N ARG A 7 5.34 -4.28 11.05
CA ARG A 7 6.59 -4.58 11.78
C ARG A 7 6.97 -6.07 11.71
N ASP A 8 5.98 -6.94 11.72
CA ASP A 8 6.14 -8.40 11.60
C ASP A 8 6.52 -8.87 10.19
N TRP A 9 6.46 -7.98 9.19
CA TRP A 9 7.06 -8.19 7.87
C TRP A 9 8.52 -7.68 7.81
N GLY A 10 8.87 -6.71 8.67
CA GLY A 10 10.11 -5.93 8.64
C GLY A 10 11.40 -6.73 8.77
N ASP A 11 11.39 -7.86 9.48
CA ASP A 11 12.57 -8.74 9.57
C ASP A 11 12.97 -9.34 8.20
N VAL A 12 12.06 -9.35 7.23
CA VAL A 12 12.26 -10.00 5.92
C VAL A 12 12.80 -9.05 4.85
N VAL A 13 12.76 -7.74 5.08
CA VAL A 13 13.20 -6.72 4.12
C VAL A 13 14.38 -5.96 4.70
N SER A 14 15.59 -6.33 4.29
CA SER A 14 16.81 -5.61 4.68
C SER A 14 16.91 -4.28 3.96
N SER A 15 17.36 -3.23 4.64
CA SER A 15 17.74 -1.98 4.01
C SER A 15 18.83 -2.22 2.95
N ARG A 16 18.68 -1.59 1.79
CA ARG A 16 19.65 -1.56 0.69
C ARG A 16 19.89 -0.09 0.34
N ASP A 17 20.98 0.23 -0.34
CA ASP A 17 21.26 1.60 -0.76
C ASP A 17 20.06 2.21 -1.53
N GLY A 18 19.56 3.36 -1.06
CA GLY A 18 18.41 4.06 -1.65
C GLY A 18 17.01 3.53 -1.26
N ILE A 19 16.94 2.48 -0.44
CA ILE A 19 15.70 1.89 0.10
C ILE A 19 15.64 2.10 1.61
N PHE A 20 14.66 2.88 2.05
CA PHE A 20 14.42 3.14 3.47
C PHE A 20 13.22 2.32 3.94
N VAL A 21 13.45 1.36 4.85
CA VAL A 21 12.37 0.63 5.52
C VAL A 21 12.04 1.37 6.82
N CYS A 22 10.82 1.88 6.92
CA CYS A 22 10.37 2.61 8.09
C CYS A 22 9.98 1.64 9.22
N GLU A 23 10.50 1.91 10.41
CA GLU A 23 10.14 1.15 11.63
C GLU A 23 8.75 1.52 12.17
N GLU A 24 8.21 2.67 11.76
CA GLU A 24 6.94 3.21 12.24
C GLU A 24 5.86 3.15 11.16
N TYR A 25 4.82 2.35 11.40
CA TYR A 25 3.67 2.21 10.51
C TYR A 25 2.60 3.28 10.83
N SER A 26 2.86 4.54 10.45
CA SER A 26 2.00 5.68 10.79
C SER A 26 1.94 6.76 9.69
N VAL A 27 0.90 7.61 9.71
CA VAL A 27 0.79 8.75 8.78
C VAL A 27 1.95 9.73 8.95
N GLU A 28 2.48 9.83 10.17
CA GLU A 28 3.60 10.72 10.46
C GLU A 28 4.89 10.26 9.79
N SER A 29 5.11 8.95 9.68
CA SER A 29 6.27 8.44 8.94
C SER A 29 6.19 8.71 7.44
N ILE A 30 4.98 8.69 6.88
CA ILE A 30 4.74 9.11 5.49
C ILE A 30 5.09 10.59 5.30
N ARG A 31 4.66 11.47 6.22
CA ARG A 31 4.96 12.90 6.16
C ARG A 31 6.45 13.18 6.22
N LYS A 32 7.18 12.53 7.12
CA LYS A 32 8.64 12.61 7.18
C LYS A 32 9.31 12.17 5.87
N GLY A 33 8.82 11.08 5.26
CA GLY A 33 9.28 10.65 3.94
C GLY A 33 9.07 11.73 2.87
N LEU A 34 7.90 12.36 2.84
CA LEU A 34 7.58 13.46 1.92
C LEU A 34 8.48 14.68 2.14
N GLU A 35 8.72 15.07 3.40
CA GLU A 35 9.61 16.18 3.77
C GLU A 35 11.05 15.93 3.32
N ASN A 36 11.49 14.67 3.35
CA ASN A 36 12.78 14.24 2.82
C ASN A 36 12.82 14.16 1.28
N GLY A 37 11.73 14.50 0.60
CA GLY A 37 11.65 14.58 -0.86
C GLY A 37 11.25 13.28 -1.55
N GLU A 38 10.83 12.24 -0.82
CA GLU A 38 10.41 10.97 -1.41
C GLU A 38 9.18 11.14 -2.30
N LYS A 39 9.23 10.53 -3.49
CA LYS A 39 8.18 10.61 -4.51
C LYS A 39 7.44 9.29 -4.74
N THR A 40 7.92 8.21 -4.14
CA THR A 40 7.34 6.87 -4.31
C THR A 40 7.37 6.14 -2.98
N PHE A 41 6.21 5.64 -2.58
CA PHE A 41 6.03 4.86 -1.36
C PHE A 41 5.62 3.44 -1.68
N LEU A 42 6.27 2.45 -1.08
CA LEU A 42 5.78 1.08 -1.03
C LEU A 42 5.12 0.87 0.33
N ILE A 43 3.83 0.60 0.32
CA ILE A 43 3.04 0.40 1.53
C ILE A 43 2.59 -1.05 1.57
N GLY A 44 2.75 -1.74 2.70
CA GLY A 44 2.27 -3.10 2.91
C GLY A 44 1.12 -3.15 3.89
N ALA A 45 0.16 -4.06 3.72
CA ALA A 45 -0.84 -4.36 4.75
C ALA A 45 -1.32 -5.81 4.70
N ASP A 46 -1.69 -6.38 5.84
CA ASP A 46 -2.43 -7.64 5.86
C ASP A 46 -3.90 -7.41 5.45
N ALA A 47 -4.46 -8.38 4.74
CA ALA A 47 -5.80 -8.27 4.17
C ALA A 47 -6.58 -9.58 4.27
N LEU A 48 -7.91 -9.45 4.38
CA LEU A 48 -8.85 -10.57 4.23
C LEU A 48 -9.35 -10.63 2.79
N SER A 49 -9.33 -11.81 2.17
CA SER A 49 -9.78 -11.99 0.79
C SER A 49 -10.34 -13.41 0.55
N ASN A 50 -10.99 -13.63 -0.60
CA ASN A 50 -11.48 -14.96 -1.00
C ASN A 50 -10.34 -15.91 -1.44
N SER A 51 -9.11 -15.41 -1.56
CA SER A 51 -7.92 -16.20 -1.92
C SER A 51 -6.70 -15.72 -1.14
N GLY A 52 -5.77 -16.65 -0.86
CA GLY A 52 -4.50 -16.31 -0.24
C GLY A 52 -3.54 -15.64 -1.22
N GLY A 53 -2.40 -15.18 -0.70
CA GLY A 53 -1.26 -14.69 -1.50
C GLY A 53 -1.22 -13.17 -1.67
N TRP A 54 -0.43 -12.72 -2.63
CA TRP A 54 -0.15 -11.29 -2.81
C TRP A 54 -1.14 -10.60 -3.74
N LEU A 55 -1.55 -9.38 -3.38
CA LEU A 55 -2.40 -8.53 -4.21
C LEU A 55 -1.85 -7.10 -4.27
N LEU A 56 -1.68 -6.57 -5.47
CA LEU A 56 -1.37 -5.16 -5.71
C LEU A 56 -2.66 -4.35 -5.79
N VAL A 57 -2.79 -3.32 -4.98
CA VAL A 57 -3.98 -2.46 -4.98
C VAL A 57 -3.94 -1.54 -6.19
N ARG A 58 -5.03 -1.50 -6.95
CA ARG A 58 -5.22 -0.57 -8.07
C ARG A 58 -6.23 0.54 -7.76
N ASP A 59 -7.10 0.31 -6.77
CA ASP A 59 -8.07 1.30 -6.29
C ASP A 59 -8.55 0.92 -4.88
N HIS A 60 -9.21 1.86 -4.17
CA HIS A 60 -9.77 1.60 -2.86
C HIS A 60 -11.17 2.17 -2.62
N LEU A 61 -11.90 1.56 -1.69
CA LEU A 61 -13.14 2.05 -1.11
C LEU A 61 -12.90 2.39 0.37
N ALA A 62 -13.16 3.64 0.76
CA ALA A 62 -13.02 4.10 2.15
C ALA A 62 -14.39 4.52 2.72
N LEU A 63 -15.19 3.54 3.13
CA LEU A 63 -16.58 3.75 3.57
C LEU A 63 -16.75 3.94 5.08
N PHE A 64 -15.71 3.64 5.87
CA PHE A 64 -15.79 3.61 7.33
C PHE A 64 -14.80 4.57 7.98
N GLY A 65 -15.25 5.19 9.07
CA GLY A 65 -14.44 6.08 9.90
C GLY A 65 -14.18 7.44 9.26
N THR A 66 -13.36 8.24 9.94
CA THR A 66 -12.87 9.52 9.42
C THR A 66 -11.62 9.30 8.58
N GLY A 67 -11.51 10.01 7.45
CA GLY A 67 -10.31 9.96 6.60
C GLY A 67 -9.10 10.61 7.26
N SER A 68 -7.89 10.22 6.85
CA SER A 68 -6.61 10.74 7.38
C SER A 68 -6.38 12.24 7.16
N LEU A 69 -7.15 12.87 6.27
CA LEU A 69 -7.07 14.29 5.94
C LEU A 69 -8.15 15.14 6.64
N ALA A 70 -8.97 14.52 7.51
CA ALA A 70 -9.95 15.25 8.30
C ALA A 70 -9.27 16.20 9.30
N GLY A 71 -9.86 17.37 9.54
CA GLY A 71 -9.29 18.42 10.39
C GLY A 71 -8.58 19.54 9.61
N PRO A 72 -7.70 20.33 10.25
CA PRO A 72 -6.87 21.34 9.58
C PRO A 72 -5.99 20.75 8.48
N ASN A 73 -5.72 21.52 7.41
CA ASN A 73 -4.90 21.02 6.31
C ASN A 73 -3.43 20.92 6.72
N HIS A 74 -2.78 19.80 6.37
CA HIS A 74 -1.34 19.68 6.50
C HIS A 74 -0.64 20.34 5.29
N PRO A 75 0.47 21.09 5.48
CA PRO A 75 1.14 21.81 4.39
C PRO A 75 1.80 20.92 3.34
N SER A 76 1.93 19.61 3.61
CA SER A 76 2.49 18.63 2.66
C SER A 76 1.71 18.54 1.35
N GLY A 77 0.45 18.97 1.31
CA GLY A 77 -0.42 18.82 0.14
C GLY A 77 -1.60 19.78 0.10
N PRO A 78 -2.38 19.76 -0.99
CA PRO A 78 -3.54 20.63 -1.16
C PRO A 78 -4.68 20.26 -0.21
N ARG A 79 -5.57 21.20 0.07
CA ARG A 79 -6.75 20.96 0.92
C ARG A 79 -7.66 19.83 0.38
N PHE A 80 -7.77 19.74 -0.93
CA PHE A 80 -8.60 18.77 -1.63
C PHE A 80 -7.76 18.05 -2.70
N PRO A 81 -7.08 16.95 -2.34
CA PRO A 81 -6.22 16.25 -3.28
C PRO A 81 -7.03 15.46 -4.31
N ASN A 82 -6.49 15.34 -5.52
CA ASN A 82 -6.96 14.38 -6.51
C ASN A 82 -6.26 13.05 -6.26
N LEU A 83 -7.00 12.02 -5.83
CA LEU A 83 -6.46 10.68 -5.55
C LEU A 83 -6.49 9.75 -6.78
N ARG A 84 -7.02 10.23 -7.91
CA ARG A 84 -7.10 9.41 -9.13
C ARG A 84 -5.71 9.00 -9.61
N GLY A 85 -5.51 7.71 -9.79
CA GLY A 85 -4.24 7.17 -10.30
C GLY A 85 -3.09 7.21 -9.30
N MET A 86 -3.37 7.41 -8.00
CA MET A 86 -2.31 7.42 -6.98
C MET A 86 -1.62 6.06 -6.83
N TYR A 87 -2.31 4.97 -7.17
CA TYR A 87 -1.75 3.63 -7.10
C TYR A 87 -0.95 3.28 -8.36
N ILE A 88 0.31 2.93 -8.14
CA ILE A 88 1.21 2.37 -9.13
C ILE A 88 1.13 0.85 -9.01
N VAL A 89 0.85 0.16 -10.12
CA VAL A 89 0.83 -1.31 -10.19
C VAL A 89 1.99 -1.76 -11.08
N PRO A 90 3.14 -2.15 -10.51
CA PRO A 90 4.29 -2.65 -11.28
C PRO A 90 3.93 -3.91 -12.08
N ARG A 91 4.61 -4.11 -13.22
CA ARG A 91 4.39 -5.27 -14.10
C ARG A 91 5.19 -6.49 -13.62
N VAL A 92 4.80 -7.07 -12.50
CA VAL A 92 5.50 -8.25 -12.00
C VAL A 92 5.27 -9.46 -12.92
N GLN A 93 6.34 -10.16 -13.32
CA GLN A 93 6.25 -11.31 -14.23
C GLN A 93 5.51 -12.51 -13.61
N ASP A 94 5.43 -12.57 -12.28
CA ASP A 94 4.72 -13.61 -11.55
C ASP A 94 3.20 -13.46 -11.73
N ARG A 95 2.63 -14.36 -12.55
CA ARG A 95 1.19 -14.41 -12.84
C ARG A 95 0.32 -14.77 -11.64
N SER A 96 0.91 -15.24 -10.54
CA SER A 96 0.16 -15.51 -9.31
C SER A 96 -0.22 -14.23 -8.56
N VAL A 97 0.47 -13.11 -8.85
CA VAL A 97 0.21 -11.80 -8.25
C VAL A 97 -0.96 -11.16 -8.96
N ARG A 98 -1.99 -10.84 -8.19
CA ARG A 98 -3.22 -10.21 -8.71
C ARG A 98 -3.18 -8.72 -8.46
N SER A 99 -3.91 -7.95 -9.27
CA SER A 99 -4.22 -6.55 -8.97
C SER A 99 -5.70 -6.37 -8.70
N GLY A 100 -6.09 -5.60 -7.68
CA GLY A 100 -7.49 -5.53 -7.26
C GLY A 100 -7.89 -4.26 -6.53
N ILE A 101 -9.19 -4.14 -6.29
CA ILE A 101 -9.82 -3.07 -5.51
C ILE A 101 -9.90 -3.52 -4.06
N VAL A 102 -9.45 -2.68 -3.13
CA VAL A 102 -9.51 -2.98 -1.69
C VAL A 102 -10.59 -2.14 -1.01
N MET A 103 -11.21 -2.65 0.04
CA MET A 103 -12.10 -1.85 0.89
C MET A 103 -11.54 -1.73 2.31
N LYS A 104 -11.56 -0.50 2.85
CA LYS A 104 -11.30 -0.25 4.27
C LYS A 104 -12.44 -0.83 5.10
N VAL A 105 -12.13 -1.59 6.13
CA VAL A 105 -13.07 -1.99 7.19
C VAL A 105 -12.50 -1.58 8.55
N PRO A 106 -13.31 -1.40 9.61
CA PRO A 106 -12.80 -1.02 10.93
C PRO A 106 -11.77 -2.01 11.47
N ASP A 107 -12.02 -3.31 11.30
CA ASP A 107 -11.12 -4.38 11.70
C ASP A 107 -11.45 -5.65 10.91
N THR A 108 -10.46 -6.21 10.22
CA THR A 108 -10.63 -7.42 9.38
C THR A 108 -10.97 -8.66 10.20
N ARG A 109 -10.69 -8.68 11.51
CA ARG A 109 -10.99 -9.82 12.40
C ARG A 109 -12.49 -10.03 12.62
N PHE A 110 -13.29 -8.97 12.47
CA PHE A 110 -14.75 -9.04 12.61
C PHE A 110 -15.47 -9.22 11.26
N SER A 111 -14.74 -9.14 10.14
CA SER A 111 -15.33 -9.33 8.82
C SER A 111 -15.61 -10.79 8.53
N THR A 112 -16.79 -11.05 7.96
CA THR A 112 -17.23 -12.40 7.57
C THR A 112 -16.87 -12.74 6.13
N GLY A 113 -16.48 -11.74 5.33
CA GLY A 113 -16.22 -11.85 3.90
C GLY A 113 -17.46 -11.58 3.03
N ALA A 114 -18.65 -11.41 3.62
CA ALA A 114 -19.84 -10.98 2.89
C ALA A 114 -19.65 -9.61 2.23
N GLU A 115 -18.86 -8.73 2.85
CA GLU A 115 -18.54 -7.40 2.37
C GLU A 115 -17.81 -7.42 1.02
N LEU A 116 -16.93 -8.41 0.78
CA LEU A 116 -16.23 -8.59 -0.48
C LEU A 116 -17.21 -8.67 -1.66
N LYS A 117 -18.29 -9.44 -1.47
CA LYS A 117 -19.34 -9.63 -2.48
C LYS A 117 -20.24 -8.40 -2.59
N ALA A 118 -20.65 -7.83 -1.46
CA ALA A 118 -21.58 -6.70 -1.43
C ALA A 118 -21.01 -5.46 -2.13
N PHE A 119 -19.71 -5.20 -1.97
CA PHE A 119 -19.04 -4.02 -2.52
C PHE A 119 -18.20 -4.32 -3.77
N SER A 120 -18.24 -5.55 -4.28
CA SER A 120 -17.44 -5.99 -5.44
C SER A 120 -15.96 -5.61 -5.32
N CYS A 121 -15.38 -5.84 -4.13
CA CYS A 121 -13.97 -5.60 -3.86
C CYS A 121 -13.22 -6.93 -3.71
N ASP A 122 -11.93 -6.89 -4.01
CA ASP A 122 -11.06 -8.07 -4.05
C ASP A 122 -10.49 -8.43 -2.67
N ALA A 123 -10.34 -7.43 -1.80
CA ALA A 123 -9.78 -7.59 -0.44
C ALA A 123 -10.33 -6.56 0.55
N LEU A 124 -10.30 -6.90 1.83
CA LEU A 124 -10.61 -6.01 2.96
C LEU A 124 -9.34 -5.72 3.74
N VAL A 125 -9.14 -4.46 4.14
CA VAL A 125 -8.02 -4.03 4.98
C VAL A 125 -8.49 -3.16 6.12
N SER A 126 -7.83 -3.26 7.28
CA SER A 126 -8.06 -2.37 8.41
C SER A 126 -7.05 -1.23 8.51
N SER A 127 -5.95 -1.32 7.76
CA SER A 127 -4.84 -0.36 7.80
C SER A 127 -4.26 -0.08 6.41
N GLY A 128 -3.29 0.83 6.33
CA GLY A 128 -2.54 1.12 5.09
C GLY A 128 -3.19 2.12 4.14
N ILE A 129 -4.53 2.11 3.98
CA ILE A 129 -5.22 3.10 3.10
C ILE A 129 -4.94 4.53 3.56
N ASP A 130 -4.98 4.81 4.86
CA ASP A 130 -4.72 6.15 5.40
C ASP A 130 -3.29 6.63 5.12
N LEU A 131 -2.32 5.69 5.10
CA LEU A 131 -0.93 5.95 4.74
C LEU A 131 -0.81 6.27 3.24
N ALA A 132 -1.48 5.48 2.39
CA ALA A 132 -1.51 5.69 0.95
C ALA A 132 -2.13 7.04 0.58
N VAL A 133 -3.24 7.40 1.23
CA VAL A 133 -3.90 8.70 1.05
C VAL A 133 -2.99 9.85 1.51
N ALA A 134 -2.26 9.70 2.62
CA ALA A 134 -1.32 10.71 3.08
C ALA A 134 -0.13 10.89 2.10
N ALA A 135 0.39 9.81 1.53
CA ALA A 135 1.45 9.88 0.52
C ALA A 135 0.95 10.58 -0.75
N ALA A 136 -0.23 10.20 -1.23
CA ALA A 136 -0.86 10.80 -2.40
C ALA A 136 -1.26 12.26 -2.20
N HIS A 137 -1.66 12.64 -0.97
CA HIS A 137 -1.88 14.04 -0.59
C HIS A 137 -0.62 14.88 -0.82
N GLY A 138 0.57 14.33 -0.52
CA GLY A 138 1.87 14.93 -0.82
C GLY A 138 2.31 14.85 -2.30
N GLY A 139 1.47 14.32 -3.19
CA GLY A 139 1.77 14.17 -4.61
C GLY A 139 2.71 13.00 -4.93
N ALA A 140 2.92 12.07 -4.00
CA ALA A 140 3.72 10.87 -4.24
C ALA A 140 2.88 9.74 -4.86
N GLY A 141 3.52 8.89 -5.66
CA GLY A 141 2.95 7.65 -6.14
C GLY A 141 3.04 6.54 -5.09
N VAL A 142 2.06 5.62 -5.08
CA VAL A 142 1.96 4.57 -4.07
C VAL A 142 1.91 3.20 -4.72
N VAL A 143 2.88 2.33 -4.43
CA VAL A 143 2.75 0.89 -4.62
C VAL A 143 2.17 0.31 -3.35
N PHE A 144 0.90 -0.09 -3.37
CA PHE A 144 0.24 -0.66 -2.19
C PHE A 144 0.06 -2.16 -2.38
N VAL A 145 0.74 -2.95 -1.55
CA VAL A 145 0.77 -4.42 -1.63
C VAL A 145 0.09 -5.03 -0.40
N LEU A 146 -0.76 -6.02 -0.65
CA LEU A 146 -1.50 -6.73 0.37
C LEU A 146 -1.03 -8.17 0.49
N ASN A 147 -0.84 -8.61 1.73
CA ASN A 147 -0.74 -10.01 2.07
C ASN A 147 -2.15 -10.54 2.37
N CYS A 148 -2.79 -11.15 1.36
CA CYS A 148 -4.14 -11.65 1.48
C CYS A 148 -4.18 -13.02 2.14
N ARG A 149 -5.11 -13.17 3.07
CA ARG A 149 -5.46 -14.45 3.70
C ARG A 149 -6.94 -14.72 3.54
N THR A 150 -7.29 -16.00 3.46
CA THR A 150 -8.70 -16.40 3.60
C THR A 150 -9.06 -16.53 5.08
N PRO A 151 -10.35 -16.47 5.47
CA PRO A 151 -10.75 -16.68 6.88
C PRO A 151 -10.23 -17.99 7.50
N ALA A 152 -10.12 -19.04 6.68
CA ALA A 152 -9.64 -20.36 7.08
C ALA A 152 -8.11 -20.49 7.06
N ASP A 153 -7.41 -19.54 6.46
CA ASP A 153 -5.96 -19.62 6.29
C ASP A 153 -5.22 -19.41 7.62
N ARG A 154 -4.18 -20.21 7.82
CA ARG A 154 -3.28 -20.18 8.98
C ARG A 154 -1.82 -20.20 8.54
N SER A 155 -1.54 -20.27 7.25
CA SER A 155 -0.20 -20.31 6.69
C SER A 155 0.53 -18.98 6.87
N ARG A 156 1.86 -19.00 6.89
CA ARG A 156 2.68 -17.79 6.84
C ARG A 156 2.94 -17.45 5.38
N ALA A 157 2.83 -16.17 5.03
CA ALA A 157 3.11 -15.71 3.68
C ALA A 157 4.60 -15.90 3.35
N ASP A 158 4.86 -16.20 2.07
CA ASP A 158 6.21 -16.12 1.52
C ASP A 158 6.52 -14.67 1.15
N PHE A 159 7.38 -14.04 1.94
CA PHE A 159 7.79 -12.65 1.78
C PHE A 159 8.95 -12.46 0.80
N SER A 160 9.49 -13.53 0.21
CA SER A 160 10.52 -13.42 -0.84
C SER A 160 10.06 -12.56 -2.02
N PHE A 161 8.75 -12.61 -2.32
CA PHE A 161 8.07 -11.77 -3.30
C PHE A 161 8.32 -10.26 -3.11
N LEU A 162 8.41 -9.77 -1.86
CA LEU A 162 8.62 -8.35 -1.61
C LEU A 162 9.94 -7.85 -2.20
N ASN A 163 10.99 -8.69 -2.20
CA ASN A 163 12.26 -8.33 -2.81
C ASN A 163 12.15 -8.15 -4.32
N THR A 164 11.39 -9.02 -4.99
CA THR A 164 11.12 -8.91 -6.43
C THR A 164 10.30 -7.66 -6.74
N LEU A 165 9.25 -7.38 -5.95
CA LEU A 165 8.42 -6.19 -6.11
C LEU A 165 9.23 -4.89 -5.95
N ILE A 166 10.13 -4.85 -4.97
CA ILE A 166 11.02 -3.72 -4.73
C ILE A 166 11.92 -3.47 -5.94
N GLN A 167 12.53 -4.52 -6.50
CA GLN A 167 13.40 -4.41 -7.69
C GLN A 167 12.63 -3.87 -8.90
N GLU A 168 11.47 -4.45 -9.20
CA GLU A 168 10.60 -4.01 -10.31
C GLU A 168 10.13 -2.56 -10.16
N THR A 169 9.83 -2.12 -8.92
CA THR A 169 9.41 -0.74 -8.66
C THR A 169 10.53 0.27 -8.91
N GLU A 170 11.77 -0.08 -8.55
CA GLU A 170 12.96 0.76 -8.81
C GLU A 170 13.27 0.87 -10.32
N GLU A 171 13.06 -0.19 -11.08
CA GLU A 171 13.21 -0.19 -12.55
C GLU A 171 12.19 0.74 -13.22
N VAL A 172 10.92 0.67 -12.79
CA VAL A 172 9.86 1.59 -13.27
C VAL A 172 10.28 3.04 -13.01
N ARG A 173 10.72 3.37 -11.78
CA ARG A 173 11.16 4.73 -11.42
C ARG A 173 12.32 5.19 -12.30
N SER A 174 13.32 4.33 -12.51
CA SER A 174 14.49 4.66 -13.33
C SER A 174 14.11 4.95 -14.78
N SER A 175 13.17 4.18 -15.34
CA SER A 175 12.68 4.36 -16.71
C SER A 175 11.83 5.64 -16.89
N GLU A 176 11.12 6.09 -15.86
CA GLU A 176 10.33 7.32 -15.89
C GLU A 176 11.22 8.57 -15.77
N LEU A 177 12.28 8.50 -14.96
CA LEU A 177 13.29 9.56 -14.86
C LEU A 177 14.02 9.78 -16.20
N GLN A 178 14.37 8.70 -16.90
CA GLN A 178 15.05 8.77 -18.22
C GLN A 178 14.15 9.31 -19.35
N ARG A 179 12.83 9.21 -19.24
CA ARG A 179 11.88 9.71 -20.25
C ARG A 179 11.55 11.21 -20.11
N ASN A 180 11.92 11.81 -18.99
CA ASN A 180 11.67 13.23 -18.68
C ASN A 180 12.94 14.10 -18.84
N HIS A 181 13.96 13.57 -19.53
CA HIS A 181 15.19 14.27 -19.95
C HIS A 181 15.37 14.10 -21.46
#